data_AF-A0A9E5NR68-F1
#
_entry.id   AF-A0A9E5NR68-F1
#
_cell.length_a   1.000
_cell.length_b   1.000
_cell.length_c   1.000
_cell.angle_alpha   90.00
_cell.angle_beta   90.00
_cell.angle_gamma   90.00
#
_symmetry.space_group_name_H-M   'P 1'
#
loop_
_entity.id
_entity.type
_entity.pdbx_description
1 polymer ?
#
loop_
_entity_poly.entity_id
_entity_poly.type
_entity_poly.pdbx_seq_one_letter_code
_entity_poly.pdbx_strand_id
1 'polypeptide(L)'
;AAQDLALLEPAPRTIRGARDLLSVALQYGNAFGQGFQAAALKPADFFGNDDVLYLMEDMATGEIRLSILWEWLHKGATLTEADPETGLEQGAVFTADIFRRLLQEEYDKLLRADNRDVHDDSKTTTLPIARAIVEAYTLDPVKAPWYIDLLNINLNNHDLNLARERIETFMTAFKKDGTRITRNLDVAT
;
A
#
# COMPACT_ATOMS: atom_id res chain seq x y z
N ALA A 1 -33.98 -2.16 -5.74
CA ALA A 1 -33.84 -3.35 -6.59
C ALA A 1 -32.38 -3.79 -6.61
N ALA A 2 -32.05 -5.04 -7.00
CA ALA A 2 -30.67 -5.54 -6.97
C ALA A 2 -29.67 -4.72 -7.81
N GLN A 3 -30.15 -3.96 -8.80
CA GLN A 3 -29.35 -3.03 -9.61
C GLN A 3 -28.80 -1.86 -8.78
N ASP A 4 -29.49 -1.46 -7.72
CA ASP A 4 -29.06 -0.34 -6.86
C ASP A 4 -27.77 -0.70 -6.10
N LEU A 5 -27.50 -1.99 -5.87
CA LEU A 5 -26.27 -2.48 -5.22
C LEU A 5 -25.02 -2.34 -6.11
N ALA A 6 -25.18 -2.11 -7.41
CA ALA A 6 -24.09 -1.98 -8.38
C ALA A 6 -23.85 -0.54 -8.83
N LEU A 7 -24.60 0.43 -8.28
CA LEU A 7 -24.41 1.84 -8.60
C LEU A 7 -23.11 2.36 -7.99
N LEU A 8 -22.29 3.01 -8.82
CA LEU A 8 -21.09 3.69 -8.36
C LEU A 8 -21.41 5.15 -8.06
N GLU A 9 -21.21 5.57 -6.82
CA GLU A 9 -21.34 6.96 -6.44
C GLU A 9 -20.10 7.77 -6.86
N PRO A 10 -20.24 9.06 -7.20
CA PRO A 10 -19.09 9.93 -7.41
C PRO A 10 -18.23 9.99 -6.15
N ALA A 11 -16.94 9.63 -6.28
CA ALA A 11 -15.97 9.68 -5.19
C ALA A 11 -14.79 10.60 -5.57
N PRO A 12 -14.24 11.36 -4.61
CA PRO A 12 -13.07 12.18 -4.84
C PRO A 12 -11.86 11.31 -5.18
N ARG A 13 -11.08 11.76 -6.18
CA ARG A 13 -9.81 11.16 -6.59
C ARG A 13 -8.77 12.25 -6.59
N THR A 14 -8.12 12.45 -5.44
CA THR A 14 -7.21 13.56 -5.20
C THR A 14 -5.82 13.05 -4.84
N ILE A 15 -4.80 13.89 -5.00
CA ILE A 15 -3.43 13.56 -4.59
C ILE A 15 -3.35 13.33 -3.08
N ARG A 16 -3.99 14.18 -2.29
CA ARG A 16 -4.13 13.96 -0.84
C ARG A 16 -4.74 12.59 -0.52
N GLY A 17 -5.79 12.19 -1.24
CA GLY A 17 -6.39 10.86 -1.10
C GLY A 17 -5.40 9.75 -1.43
N ALA A 18 -4.68 9.86 -2.54
CA ALA A 18 -3.64 8.87 -2.90
C ALA A 18 -2.52 8.76 -1.84
N ARG A 19 -2.09 9.88 -1.25
CA ARG A 19 -1.12 9.90 -0.14
C ARG A 19 -1.63 9.16 1.08
N ASP A 20 -2.89 9.41 1.47
CA ASP A 20 -3.54 8.72 2.58
C ASP A 20 -3.59 7.20 2.38
N LEU A 21 -4.05 6.76 1.19
CA LEU A 21 -4.07 5.35 0.82
C LEU A 21 -2.67 4.72 0.89
N LEU A 22 -1.65 5.38 0.33
CA LEU A 22 -0.26 4.91 0.31
C LEU A 22 0.34 4.84 1.72
N SER A 23 0.22 5.92 2.48
CA SER A 23 0.81 6.04 3.82
C SER A 23 0.33 4.92 4.73
N VAL A 24 -0.99 4.70 4.81
CA VAL A 24 -1.55 3.68 5.69
C VAL A 24 -1.26 2.26 5.17
N ALA A 25 -1.26 2.03 3.85
CA ALA A 25 -0.92 0.72 3.30
C ALA A 25 0.55 0.32 3.56
N LEU A 26 1.48 1.28 3.46
CA LEU A 26 2.89 1.10 3.81
C LEU A 26 3.06 0.80 5.30
N GLN A 27 2.41 1.58 6.17
CA GLN A 27 2.46 1.37 7.62
C GLN A 27 1.87 0.02 8.02
N TYR A 28 0.74 -0.37 7.43
CA TYR A 28 0.13 -1.68 7.67
C TYR A 28 1.06 -2.82 7.26
N GLY A 29 1.65 -2.76 6.06
CA GLY A 29 2.61 -3.78 5.61
C GLY A 29 3.85 -3.85 6.50
N ASN A 30 4.33 -2.70 6.98
CA ASN A 30 5.45 -2.61 7.92
C ASN A 30 5.11 -3.28 9.26
N ALA A 31 3.95 -2.95 9.85
CA ALA A 31 3.47 -3.54 11.09
C ALA A 31 3.24 -5.05 10.96
N PHE A 32 2.65 -5.48 9.85
CA PHE A 32 2.43 -6.90 9.56
C PHE A 32 3.74 -7.67 9.49
N GLY A 33 4.77 -7.13 8.84
CA GLY A 33 6.10 -7.75 8.75
C GLY A 33 6.72 -8.03 10.13
N GLN A 34 6.41 -7.19 11.12
CA GLN A 34 6.82 -7.31 12.53
C GLN A 34 5.90 -8.25 13.35
N GLY A 35 4.85 -8.82 12.75
CA GLY A 35 3.89 -9.69 13.43
C GLY A 35 2.68 -8.99 14.02
N PHE A 36 2.49 -7.69 13.79
CA PHE A 36 1.32 -6.94 14.25
C PHE A 36 0.22 -6.96 13.18
N GLN A 37 -0.81 -7.77 13.39
CA GLN A 37 -1.93 -7.93 12.44
C GLN A 37 -3.05 -6.92 12.64
N ALA A 38 -3.05 -6.22 13.78
CA ALA A 38 -3.85 -5.04 14.06
C ALA A 38 -2.89 -3.93 14.52
N ALA A 39 -2.97 -2.75 13.90
CA ALA A 39 -2.04 -1.66 14.16
C ALA A 39 -2.78 -0.33 14.28
N ALA A 40 -2.39 0.49 15.27
CA ALA A 40 -2.91 1.85 15.39
C ALA A 40 -2.19 2.75 14.37
N LEU A 41 -2.84 3.10 13.27
CA LEU A 41 -2.22 3.81 12.15
C LEU A 41 -2.84 5.20 11.94
N LYS A 42 -2.03 6.12 11.43
CA LYS A 42 -2.44 7.47 11.06
C LYS A 42 -1.75 7.86 9.76
N PRO A 43 -2.43 8.54 8.82
CA PRO A 43 -1.77 8.98 7.59
C PRO A 43 -0.65 9.99 7.90
N ALA A 44 0.47 9.91 7.18
CA ALA A 44 1.70 10.62 7.52
C ALA A 44 1.54 12.14 7.52
N ASP A 45 0.62 12.67 6.69
CA ASP A 45 0.26 14.09 6.65
C ASP A 45 -0.37 14.61 7.96
N PHE A 46 -0.82 13.72 8.84
CA PHE A 46 -1.42 14.06 10.13
C PHE A 46 -0.55 13.69 11.33
N PHE A 47 0.68 13.22 11.14
CA PHE A 47 1.61 13.03 12.26
C PHE A 47 1.83 14.37 13.01
N GLY A 48 1.92 14.29 14.34
CA GLY A 48 1.96 15.48 15.21
C GLY A 48 0.65 16.26 15.36
N ASN A 49 -0.41 15.92 14.61
CA ASN A 49 -1.74 16.49 14.80
C ASN A 49 -2.56 15.64 15.77
N ASP A 50 -2.78 16.15 16.98
CA ASP A 50 -3.52 15.45 18.04
C ASP A 50 -5.05 15.46 17.83
N ASP A 51 -5.58 16.32 16.95
CA ASP A 51 -7.01 16.35 16.60
C ASP A 51 -7.41 15.21 15.64
N VAL A 52 -6.42 14.52 15.06
CA VAL A 52 -6.63 13.34 14.21
C VAL A 52 -6.20 12.11 15.00
N LEU A 53 -7.11 11.15 15.15
CA LEU A 53 -6.84 9.93 15.90
C LEU A 53 -6.11 8.89 15.05
N TYR A 54 -5.37 8.01 15.72
CA TYR A 54 -4.94 6.74 15.12
C TYR A 54 -6.15 5.81 15.09
N LEU A 55 -6.32 5.10 13.99
CA LEU A 55 -7.35 4.07 13.86
C LEU A 55 -6.71 2.71 14.01
N MET A 56 -7.40 1.78 14.67
CA MET A 56 -6.95 0.40 14.76
C MET A 56 -7.26 -0.31 13.45
N GLU A 57 -6.27 -0.40 12.59
CA GLU A 57 -6.38 -0.91 11.23
C GLU A 57 -6.02 -2.40 11.17
N ASP A 58 -6.73 -3.12 10.31
CA ASP A 58 -6.54 -4.55 10.04
C ASP A 58 -6.25 -4.80 8.54
N MET A 59 -6.27 -6.09 8.16
CA MET A 59 -6.00 -6.53 6.80
C MET A 59 -6.93 -5.88 5.77
N ALA A 60 -8.21 -5.73 6.08
CA ALA A 60 -9.17 -5.19 5.12
C ALA A 60 -8.82 -3.74 4.74
N THR A 61 -8.28 -2.98 5.69
CA THR A 61 -7.76 -1.63 5.45
C THR A 61 -6.60 -1.62 4.47
N GLY A 62 -5.62 -2.50 4.64
CA GLY A 62 -4.47 -2.58 3.72
C GLY A 62 -4.91 -2.97 2.31
N GLU A 63 -5.78 -3.97 2.21
CA GLU A 63 -6.30 -4.52 0.94
C GLU A 63 -7.05 -3.48 0.11
N ILE A 64 -8.00 -2.76 0.73
CA ILE A 64 -8.83 -1.81 -0.02
C ILE A 64 -8.00 -0.64 -0.53
N ARG A 65 -7.01 -0.17 0.25
CA ARG A 65 -6.17 0.97 -0.11
C ARG A 65 -5.30 0.69 -1.34
N LEU A 66 -4.66 -0.48 -1.39
CA LEU A 66 -3.89 -0.88 -2.57
C LEU A 66 -4.79 -1.22 -3.76
N SER A 67 -5.95 -1.83 -3.51
CA SER A 67 -6.93 -2.10 -4.56
C SER A 67 -7.39 -0.83 -5.26
N ILE A 68 -7.67 0.25 -4.51
CA ILE A 68 -8.05 1.55 -5.08
C ILE A 68 -6.92 2.12 -5.92
N LEU A 69 -5.69 2.14 -5.41
CA LEU A 69 -4.52 2.67 -6.14
C LEU A 69 -4.25 1.89 -7.43
N TRP A 70 -4.35 0.56 -7.39
CA TRP A 70 -4.24 -0.29 -8.58
C TRP A 70 -5.32 0.07 -9.60
N GLU A 71 -6.58 0.22 -9.15
CA GLU A 71 -7.67 0.59 -10.06
C GLU A 71 -7.48 1.98 -10.65
N TRP A 72 -7.03 2.96 -9.87
CA TRP A 72 -6.79 4.30 -10.37
C TRP A 72 -5.71 4.30 -11.45
N LEU A 73 -4.62 3.57 -11.23
CA LEU A 73 -3.53 3.46 -12.18
C LEU A 73 -3.97 2.73 -13.46
N HIS A 74 -4.50 1.51 -13.33
CA HIS A 74 -4.73 0.62 -14.48
C HIS A 74 -6.03 0.91 -15.24
N LYS A 75 -7.00 1.59 -14.61
CA LYS A 75 -8.22 2.07 -15.29
C LYS A 75 -8.11 3.53 -15.74
N GLY A 76 -6.95 4.16 -15.57
CA GLY A 76 -6.70 5.54 -16.04
C GLY A 76 -7.61 6.57 -15.35
N ALA A 77 -7.75 6.50 -14.03
CA ALA A 77 -8.58 7.42 -13.28
C ALA A 77 -8.09 8.87 -13.43
N THR A 78 -9.02 9.79 -13.62
CA THR A 78 -8.76 11.23 -13.68
C THR A 78 -8.92 11.86 -12.30
N LEU A 79 -7.99 12.74 -11.93
CA LEU A 79 -8.06 13.51 -10.68
C LEU A 79 -9.29 14.42 -10.69
N THR A 80 -10.01 14.46 -9.56
CA THR A 80 -11.22 15.30 -9.42
C THR A 80 -10.90 16.74 -9.06
N GLU A 81 -9.68 17.03 -8.62
CA GLU A 81 -9.23 18.33 -8.15
C GLU A 81 -7.77 18.55 -8.57
N ALA A 82 -7.37 19.82 -8.71
CA ALA A 82 -5.98 20.18 -8.90
C ALA A 82 -5.21 20.04 -7.58
N ASP A 83 -3.91 19.79 -7.66
CA ASP A 83 -3.02 19.68 -6.51
C ASP A 83 -1.84 20.65 -6.69
N PRO A 84 -1.84 21.79 -5.97
CA PRO A 84 -0.80 22.81 -6.10
C PRO A 84 0.61 22.32 -5.74
N GLU A 85 0.74 21.36 -4.82
CA GLU A 85 2.04 20.84 -4.37
C GLU A 85 2.74 20.01 -5.45
N THR A 86 1.96 19.24 -6.21
CA THR A 86 2.48 18.44 -7.32
C THR A 86 2.45 19.18 -8.66
N GLY A 87 1.66 20.24 -8.78
CA GLY A 87 1.41 20.98 -10.02
C GLY A 87 0.44 20.27 -10.97
N LEU A 88 -0.28 19.26 -10.48
CA LEU A 88 -1.24 18.49 -11.29
C LEU A 88 -2.58 19.23 -11.38
N GLU A 89 -3.13 19.31 -12.58
CA GLU A 89 -4.44 19.93 -12.82
C GLU A 89 -5.59 18.94 -12.58
N GLN A 90 -6.78 19.49 -12.33
CA GLN A 90 -8.01 18.71 -12.36
C GLN A 90 -8.16 18.02 -13.73
N GLY A 91 -8.56 16.75 -13.73
CA GLY A 91 -8.69 15.96 -14.95
C GLY A 91 -7.40 15.25 -15.40
N ALA A 92 -6.26 15.52 -14.78
CA ALA A 92 -5.03 14.77 -15.04
C ALA A 92 -5.22 13.28 -14.74
N VAL A 93 -4.64 12.41 -15.58
CA VAL A 93 -4.71 10.96 -15.40
C VAL A 93 -3.70 10.53 -14.33
N PHE A 94 -4.11 9.64 -13.43
CA PHE A 94 -3.22 9.05 -12.42
C PHE A 94 -2.27 8.02 -13.07
N THR A 95 -1.05 8.43 -13.38
CA THR A 95 -0.06 7.62 -14.09
C THR A 95 0.88 6.87 -13.15
N ALA A 96 1.66 5.94 -13.70
CA ALA A 96 2.69 5.22 -12.96
C ALA A 96 3.77 6.17 -12.41
N ASP A 97 4.09 7.26 -13.11
CA ASP A 97 5.08 8.24 -12.66
C ASP A 97 4.57 9.06 -11.48
N ILE A 98 3.28 9.43 -11.49
CA ILE A 98 2.62 10.05 -10.33
C ILE A 98 2.64 9.07 -9.15
N PHE A 99 2.24 7.81 -9.37
CA PHE A 99 2.29 6.79 -8.32
C PHE A 99 3.68 6.64 -7.71
N ARG A 100 4.74 6.48 -8.53
CA ARG A 100 6.12 6.30 -8.05
C ARG A 100 6.60 7.52 -7.26
N ARG A 101 6.27 8.72 -7.73
CA ARG A 101 6.57 9.97 -7.01
C ARG A 101 5.92 9.97 -5.63
N LEU A 102 4.61 9.70 -5.55
CA LEU A 102 3.89 9.68 -4.28
C LEU A 102 4.39 8.56 -3.36
N LEU A 103 4.66 7.37 -3.89
CA LEU A 103 5.22 6.26 -3.13
C LEU A 103 6.56 6.64 -2.48
N GLN A 104 7.45 7.30 -3.23
CA GLN A 104 8.73 7.77 -2.71
C GLN A 104 8.55 8.85 -1.64
N GLU A 105 7.69 9.83 -1.88
CA GLU A 105 7.42 10.93 -0.94
C GLU A 105 6.80 10.41 0.38
N GLU A 106 5.80 9.52 0.31
CA GLU A 106 5.18 8.93 1.50
C GLU A 106 6.17 8.03 2.25
N TYR A 107 6.94 7.20 1.54
CA TYR A 107 7.99 6.40 2.16
C TYR A 107 9.02 7.27 2.90
N ASP A 108 9.42 8.38 2.32
CA ASP A 108 10.36 9.33 2.93
C ASP A 108 9.78 10.04 4.16
N LYS A 109 8.45 10.28 4.20
CA LYS A 109 7.78 10.77 5.42
C LYS A 109 7.83 9.71 6.53
N LEU A 110 7.54 8.44 6.22
CA LEU A 110 7.58 7.35 7.19
C LEU A 110 8.99 7.10 7.75
N LEU A 111 10.04 7.26 6.93
CA LEU A 111 11.43 7.20 7.39
C LEU A 111 11.79 8.31 8.39
N ARG A 112 11.23 9.51 8.21
CA ARG A 112 11.50 10.68 9.06
C ARG A 112 10.55 10.82 10.26
N ALA A 113 9.46 10.05 10.28
CA ALA A 113 8.47 10.09 11.35
C ALA A 113 9.08 9.72 12.71
N ASP A 114 8.48 10.21 13.79
CA ASP A 114 8.93 9.86 15.14
C ASP A 114 8.69 8.39 15.46
N ASN A 115 9.46 7.83 16.41
CA ASN A 115 9.33 6.43 16.85
C ASN A 115 7.93 6.07 17.39
N ARG A 116 7.13 7.09 17.78
CA ARG A 116 5.72 6.94 18.18
C ARG A 116 4.83 6.55 17.00
N ASP A 117 5.12 7.09 15.81
CA ASP A 117 4.35 6.89 14.59
C ASP A 117 4.83 5.68 13.80
N VAL A 118 6.15 5.57 13.65
CA VAL A 118 6.80 4.47 12.94
C VAL A 118 8.02 4.03 13.75
N HIS A 119 8.00 2.78 14.22
CA HIS A 119 9.08 2.26 15.05
C HIS A 119 10.43 2.27 14.33
N ASP A 120 11.47 2.77 15.01
CA ASP A 120 12.79 3.01 14.41
C ASP A 120 13.48 1.73 13.92
N ASP A 121 13.27 0.62 14.61
CA ASP A 121 13.78 -0.71 14.24
C ASP A 121 13.20 -1.23 12.92
N SER A 122 11.96 -0.87 12.62
CA SER A 122 11.23 -1.28 11.41
C SER A 122 11.66 -0.50 10.16
N LYS A 123 12.17 0.74 10.33
CA LYS A 123 12.48 1.67 9.21
C LYS A 123 13.54 1.15 8.25
N THR A 124 14.48 0.35 8.74
CA THR A 124 15.57 -0.24 7.95
C THR A 124 15.42 -1.74 7.69
N THR A 125 14.34 -2.35 8.18
CA THR A 125 14.09 -3.80 8.09
C THR A 125 12.80 -4.08 7.31
N THR A 126 11.63 -3.90 7.92
CA THR A 126 10.33 -4.27 7.32
C THR A 126 9.69 -3.16 6.49
N LEU A 127 9.97 -1.89 6.77
CA LEU A 127 9.39 -0.77 6.00
C LEU A 127 9.86 -0.77 4.53
N PRO A 128 11.16 -1.00 4.21
CA PRO A 128 11.60 -1.17 2.82
C PRO A 128 10.93 -2.36 2.11
N ILE A 129 10.63 -3.44 2.85
CA ILE A 129 9.91 -4.61 2.32
C ILE A 129 8.47 -4.25 2.00
N ALA A 130 7.77 -3.57 2.90
CA ALA A 130 6.41 -3.09 2.66
C ALA A 130 6.35 -2.20 1.42
N ARG A 131 7.31 -1.28 1.25
CA ARG A 131 7.45 -0.47 0.03
C ARG A 131 7.57 -1.34 -1.22
N ALA A 132 8.46 -2.33 -1.21
CA ALA A 132 8.67 -3.21 -2.37
C ALA A 132 7.40 -4.00 -2.74
N ILE A 133 6.64 -4.45 -1.74
CA ILE A 133 5.36 -5.13 -1.95
C ILE A 133 4.34 -4.17 -2.56
N VAL A 134 4.16 -2.98 -1.99
CA VAL A 134 3.21 -1.96 -2.48
C VAL A 134 3.53 -1.57 -3.94
N GLU A 135 4.81 -1.40 -4.26
CA GLU A 135 5.27 -1.11 -5.61
C GLU A 135 4.92 -2.23 -6.58
N ALA A 136 5.29 -3.48 -6.27
CA ALA A 136 5.03 -4.63 -7.12
C ALA A 136 3.52 -4.90 -7.28
N TYR A 137 2.75 -4.82 -6.19
CA TYR A 137 1.30 -5.01 -6.21
C TYR A 137 0.62 -3.98 -7.12
N THR A 138 0.98 -2.71 -6.99
CA THR A 138 0.25 -1.62 -7.66
C THR A 138 0.67 -1.47 -9.11
N LEU A 139 1.97 -1.57 -9.42
CA LEU A 139 2.48 -1.34 -10.77
C LEU A 139 2.26 -2.52 -11.73
N ASP A 140 2.07 -3.74 -11.24
CA ASP A 140 1.88 -4.90 -12.11
C ASP A 140 0.52 -4.83 -12.85
N PRO A 141 0.49 -5.02 -14.19
CA PRO A 141 -0.75 -5.01 -14.96
C PRO A 141 -1.72 -6.15 -14.59
N VAL A 142 -1.24 -7.20 -13.94
CA VAL A 142 -2.07 -8.28 -13.40
C VAL A 142 -2.26 -8.04 -11.91
N LYS A 143 -3.49 -7.68 -11.52
CA LYS A 143 -3.83 -7.45 -10.11
C LYS A 143 -3.61 -8.73 -9.30
N ALA A 144 -2.68 -8.69 -8.35
CA ALA A 144 -2.56 -9.75 -7.37
C ALA A 144 -3.89 -9.86 -6.58
N PRO A 145 -4.32 -11.09 -6.23
CA PRO A 145 -5.65 -11.30 -5.69
C PRO A 145 -5.78 -10.68 -4.29
N TRP A 146 -4.71 -10.73 -3.49
CA TRP A 146 -4.67 -10.23 -2.12
C TRP A 146 -3.28 -9.70 -1.75
N TYR A 147 -3.22 -8.55 -1.11
CA TYR A 147 -2.03 -7.99 -0.49
C TYR A 147 -1.48 -8.92 0.60
N ILE A 148 -2.35 -9.57 1.38
CA ILE A 148 -1.92 -10.47 2.46
C ILE A 148 -1.07 -11.64 1.98
N ASP A 149 -1.24 -12.11 0.74
CA ASP A 149 -0.41 -13.21 0.23
C ASP A 149 1.07 -12.78 0.14
N LEU A 150 1.33 -11.56 -0.35
CA LEU A 150 2.67 -10.97 -0.42
C LEU A 150 3.23 -10.61 0.97
N LEU A 151 2.37 -10.26 1.91
CA LEU A 151 2.76 -10.03 3.31
C LEU A 151 3.10 -11.34 4.03
N ASN A 152 2.31 -12.40 3.84
CA ASN A 152 2.50 -13.70 4.49
C ASN A 152 3.83 -14.35 4.09
N ILE A 153 4.19 -14.29 2.81
CA ILE A 153 5.49 -14.82 2.36
C ILE A 153 6.67 -14.02 2.92
N ASN A 154 6.46 -12.79 3.42
CA ASN A 154 7.49 -11.92 3.99
C ASN A 154 7.38 -11.70 5.51
N LEU A 155 6.45 -12.40 6.18
CA LEU A 155 6.28 -12.28 7.63
C LEU A 155 7.55 -12.76 8.34
N ASN A 156 8.09 -11.94 9.26
CA ASN A 156 9.35 -12.17 9.97
C ASN A 156 10.62 -12.17 9.08
N ASN A 157 10.52 -11.63 7.86
CA ASN A 157 11.68 -11.37 7.00
C ASN A 157 12.18 -9.93 7.18
N HIS A 158 13.48 -9.76 7.42
CA HIS A 158 14.15 -8.45 7.51
C HIS A 158 15.13 -8.18 6.36
N ASP A 159 15.26 -9.12 5.41
CA ASP A 159 16.12 -8.99 4.24
C ASP A 159 15.31 -8.56 3.01
N LEU A 160 15.58 -7.35 2.53
CA LEU A 160 14.94 -6.76 1.35
C LEU A 160 15.22 -7.54 0.06
N ASN A 161 16.41 -8.12 -0.11
CA ASN A 161 16.74 -8.87 -1.31
C ASN A 161 15.94 -10.17 -1.36
N LEU A 162 15.88 -10.89 -0.23
CA LEU A 162 15.02 -12.06 -0.10
C LEU A 162 13.55 -11.68 -0.34
N ALA A 163 13.09 -10.53 0.15
CA ALA A 163 11.73 -10.09 -0.09
C ALA A 163 11.43 -9.88 -1.58
N ARG A 164 12.36 -9.27 -2.32
CA ARG A 164 12.23 -9.07 -3.78
C ARG A 164 12.13 -10.41 -4.52
N GLU A 165 12.97 -11.38 -4.16
CA GLU A 165 12.91 -12.73 -4.74
C GLU A 165 11.56 -13.41 -4.47
N ARG A 166 11.05 -13.29 -3.23
CA ARG A 166 9.74 -13.85 -2.84
C ARG A 166 8.59 -13.20 -3.59
N ILE A 167 8.60 -11.87 -3.71
CA ILE A 167 7.60 -11.10 -4.47
C ILE A 167 7.62 -11.53 -5.95
N GLU A 168 8.80 -11.60 -6.57
CA GLU A 168 8.93 -12.03 -7.97
C GLU A 168 8.44 -13.46 -8.17
N THR A 169 8.79 -14.37 -7.27
CA THR A 169 8.33 -15.76 -7.30
C THR A 169 6.82 -15.85 -7.23
N PHE A 170 6.19 -15.13 -6.29
CA PHE A 170 4.73 -15.07 -6.17
C PHE A 170 4.08 -14.51 -7.45
N MET A 171 4.54 -13.35 -7.91
CA MET A 171 3.94 -12.69 -9.08
C MET A 171 4.11 -13.52 -10.35
N THR A 172 5.24 -14.22 -10.51
CA THR A 172 5.48 -15.11 -11.65
C THR A 172 4.54 -16.32 -11.61
N ALA A 173 4.41 -16.98 -10.46
CA ALA A 173 3.49 -18.11 -10.29
C ALA A 173 2.03 -17.69 -10.56
N PHE A 174 1.61 -16.57 -9.98
CA PHE A 174 0.25 -16.07 -10.16
C PHE A 174 -0.05 -15.69 -11.61
N LYS A 175 0.87 -14.98 -12.29
CA LYS A 175 0.69 -14.60 -13.71
C LYS A 175 0.70 -15.80 -14.66
N LYS A 176 1.41 -16.87 -14.31
CA LYS A 176 1.50 -18.07 -15.14
C LYS A 176 0.19 -18.86 -15.17
N ASP A 177 -0.39 -19.13 -14.00
CA ASP A 177 -1.52 -20.06 -13.88
C ASP A 177 -2.47 -19.77 -12.70
N GLY A 178 -2.34 -18.59 -12.07
CA GLY A 178 -3.16 -18.21 -10.92
C GLY A 178 -2.74 -18.86 -9.61
N THR A 179 -1.60 -19.57 -9.56
CA THR A 179 -1.08 -20.16 -8.32
C THR A 179 -0.81 -19.07 -7.29
N ARG A 180 -1.46 -19.21 -6.12
CA ARG A 180 -1.25 -18.35 -4.96
C ARG A 180 -0.31 -19.03 -3.97
N ILE A 181 0.64 -18.28 -3.42
CA ILE A 181 1.47 -18.70 -2.29
C ILE A 181 0.96 -17.97 -1.06
N THR A 182 0.12 -18.64 -0.27
CA THR A 182 -0.61 -18.01 0.84
C THR A 182 0.05 -18.23 2.21
N ARG A 183 0.99 -19.19 2.30
CA ARG A 183 1.70 -19.57 3.53
C ARG A 183 2.99 -18.79 3.72
N ASN A 184 3.43 -18.63 4.96
CA ASN A 184 4.79 -18.23 5.26
C ASN A 184 5.77 -19.34 4.78
N LEU A 185 6.85 -18.92 4.11
CA LEU A 185 7.85 -19.81 3.53
C LEU A 185 8.86 -20.34 4.56
N ASP A 186 9.00 -19.66 5.70
CA ASP A 186 9.96 -19.99 6.76
C ASP A 186 9.40 -20.98 7.79
N VAL A 187 8.09 -21.20 7.81
CA VAL A 187 7.47 -22.20 8.67
C VAL A 187 7.53 -23.55 7.95
N ALA A 188 8.33 -24.47 8.48
CA ALA A 188 8.38 -25.85 8.02
C ALA A 188 7.01 -26.52 8.20
N THR A 189 6.63 -27.33 7.20
CA THR A 189 5.47 -28.24 7.25
C THR A 189 5.72 -29.41 8.18
#